data_AF-A0A2T6CHB3-F1
#
_entry.id   AF-A0A2T6CHB3-F1
#
_cell.length_a   1.000
_cell.length_b   1.000
_cell.length_c   1.000
_cell.angle_alpha   90.00
_cell.angle_beta   90.00
_cell.angle_gamma   90.00
#
_symmetry.space_group_name_H-M   'P 1'
#
loop_
_entity.id
_entity.type
_entity.pdbx_description
1 polymer ?
#
loop_
_entity_poly.entity_id
_entity_poly.type
_entity_poly.pdbx_seq_one_letter_code
_entity_poly.pdbx_strand_id
1 'polypeptide(L)'
;MFSAKGAGFTAQTIVNLFQTLYKAAAVTGASSHSGRRQFVTELADKGINARVIQALARHKHLNTTMRYIDLNENKLRSAVELVDY
;
A
#
# COMPACT_ATOMS: atom_id res chain seq x y z
N MET A 1 -5.86 -19.95 -1.25
CA MET A 1 -6.97 -19.31 -1.97
C MET A 1 -7.06 -19.92 -3.35
N PHE A 2 -8.17 -20.56 -3.68
CA PHE A 2 -8.39 -21.21 -4.98
C PHE A 2 -9.50 -20.48 -5.73
N SER A 3 -9.39 -20.41 -7.05
CA SER A 3 -10.48 -19.98 -7.92
C SER A 3 -11.63 -20.97 -7.83
N ALA A 4 -12.80 -20.60 -8.38
CA ALA A 4 -13.97 -21.49 -8.47
C ALA A 4 -13.68 -22.83 -9.19
N LYS A 5 -12.56 -22.93 -9.92
CA LYS A 5 -12.10 -24.14 -10.62
C LYS A 5 -11.05 -24.94 -9.86
N GLY A 6 -10.80 -24.64 -8.59
CA GLY A 6 -9.82 -25.35 -7.73
C GLY A 6 -8.35 -25.02 -8.01
N ALA A 7 -8.03 -24.32 -9.10
CA ALA A 7 -6.68 -23.82 -9.39
C ALA A 7 -6.44 -22.43 -8.79
N GLY A 8 -5.18 -21.98 -8.72
CA GLY A 8 -4.84 -20.60 -8.35
C GLY A 8 -5.51 -19.56 -9.27
N PHE A 9 -5.72 -18.35 -8.77
CA PHE A 9 -6.26 -17.27 -9.60
C PHE A 9 -5.25 -16.82 -10.66
N THR A 10 -5.72 -16.59 -11.89
CA THR A 10 -4.94 -15.83 -12.87
C THR A 10 -4.93 -14.34 -12.51
N ALA A 11 -3.96 -13.59 -13.05
CA ALA A 11 -3.88 -12.14 -12.85
C ALA A 11 -5.20 -11.44 -13.22
N GLN A 12 -5.79 -11.78 -14.37
CA GLN A 12 -7.06 -11.20 -14.81
C GLN A 12 -8.21 -11.53 -13.85
N THR A 13 -8.25 -12.76 -13.31
CA THR A 13 -9.32 -13.15 -12.39
C THR A 13 -9.22 -12.38 -11.07
N ILE A 14 -8.01 -12.13 -10.56
CA ILE A 14 -7.80 -11.25 -9.40
C ILE A 14 -8.27 -9.82 -9.71
N VAL A 15 -7.93 -9.28 -10.88
CA VAL A 15 -8.38 -7.93 -11.28
C VAL A 15 -9.91 -7.84 -11.25
N ASN A 16 -10.60 -8.79 -11.89
CA ASN A 16 -12.06 -8.82 -11.96
C ASN A 16 -12.69 -9.00 -10.57
N LEU A 17 -12.10 -9.85 -9.71
CA LEU A 17 -12.55 -10.05 -8.34
C LEU A 17 -12.50 -8.72 -7.56
N PHE A 18 -11.36 -8.03 -7.58
CA PHE A 18 -11.22 -6.76 -6.88
C PHE A 18 -12.15 -5.67 -7.44
N GLN A 19 -12.31 -5.58 -8.78
CA GLN A 19 -13.28 -4.66 -9.38
C GLN A 19 -14.71 -4.91 -8.86
N THR A 20 -15.10 -6.18 -8.76
CA THR A 20 -16.42 -6.57 -8.23
C THR A 20 -16.57 -6.18 -6.76
N LEU A 21 -15.53 -6.44 -5.95
CA LEU A 21 -15.52 -6.09 -4.53
C LEU A 21 -15.60 -4.57 -4.31
N TYR A 22 -14.81 -3.78 -5.03
CA TYR A 22 -14.86 -2.31 -4.91
C TYR A 22 -16.20 -1.74 -5.38
N LYS A 23 -16.79 -2.29 -6.45
CA LYS A 23 -18.13 -1.90 -6.91
C LYS A 23 -19.20 -2.19 -5.86
N ALA A 24 -19.15 -3.38 -5.26
CA ALA A 24 -20.09 -3.77 -4.19
C ALA A 24 -19.93 -2.89 -2.93
N ALA A 25 -18.70 -2.43 -2.65
CA ALA A 25 -18.39 -1.51 -1.55
C ALA A 25 -18.62 -0.02 -1.91
N ALA A 26 -19.19 0.30 -3.08
CA ALA A 26 -19.38 1.66 -3.57
C ALA A 26 -18.10 2.52 -3.64
N VAL A 27 -16.94 1.89 -3.82
CA VAL A 27 -15.65 2.58 -3.99
C VAL A 27 -15.42 2.87 -5.47
N THR A 28 -15.40 4.16 -5.83
CA THR A 28 -15.19 4.61 -7.22
C THR A 28 -13.71 4.76 -7.54
N GLY A 29 -13.32 4.46 -8.79
CA GLY A 29 -11.94 4.65 -9.29
C GLY A 29 -10.88 3.69 -8.73
N ALA A 30 -11.25 2.71 -7.89
CA ALA A 30 -10.31 1.74 -7.35
C ALA A 30 -10.00 0.60 -8.35
N SER A 31 -8.76 0.10 -8.27
CA SER A 31 -8.28 -1.07 -9.01
C SER A 31 -7.76 -2.13 -8.04
N SER A 32 -7.41 -3.32 -8.54
CA SER A 32 -6.78 -4.39 -7.75
C SER A 32 -5.53 -3.93 -6.99
N HIS A 33 -4.83 -2.89 -7.46
CA HIS A 33 -3.65 -2.34 -6.79
C HIS A 33 -3.98 -1.29 -5.72
N SER A 34 -5.19 -0.71 -5.72
CA SER A 34 -5.53 0.41 -4.83
C SER A 34 -5.33 0.09 -3.35
N GLY A 35 -5.85 -1.05 -2.87
CA GLY A 35 -5.66 -1.46 -1.47
C GLY A 35 -4.18 -1.68 -1.10
N ARG A 36 -3.37 -2.24 -2.00
CA ARG A 36 -1.93 -2.38 -1.79
C ARG A 36 -1.24 -1.03 -1.71
N ARG A 37 -1.58 -0.09 -2.61
CA ARG A 37 -1.01 1.27 -2.61
C ARG A 37 -1.38 1.99 -1.31
N GLN A 38 -2.65 1.92 -0.91
CA GLN A 38 -3.14 2.50 0.34
C GLN A 38 -2.41 1.92 1.56
N PHE A 39 -2.26 0.59 1.63
CA PHE A 39 -1.52 -0.06 2.72
C PHE A 39 -0.08 0.47 2.85
N VAL A 40 0.64 0.62 1.73
CA VAL A 40 2.01 1.13 1.74
C VAL A 40 2.05 2.62 2.10
N THR A 41 1.15 3.43 1.54
CA THR A 41 1.02 4.86 1.87
C THR A 41 0.72 5.08 3.35
N GLU A 42 -0.23 4.33 3.92
CA GLU A 42 -0.64 4.51 5.31
C GLU A 42 0.50 4.18 6.30
N LEU A 43 1.29 3.14 6.01
CA LEU A 43 2.49 2.85 6.80
C LEU A 43 3.54 3.96 6.69
N ALA A 44 3.72 4.53 5.50
CA ALA A 44 4.64 5.63 5.28
C ALA A 44 4.18 6.91 6.00
N ASP A 45 2.88 7.19 6.00
CA ASP A 45 2.30 8.34 6.69
C ASP A 45 2.40 8.23 8.21
N LYS A 46 2.32 7.00 8.74
CA LYS A 46 2.58 6.69 10.15
C LYS A 46 4.07 6.75 10.54
N GLY A 47 4.95 7.12 9.61
CA GLY A 47 6.39 7.26 9.87
C GLY A 47 7.12 5.94 10.10
N ILE A 48 6.55 4.81 9.66
CA ILE A 48 7.19 3.50 9.79
C ILE A 48 8.45 3.46 8.92
N ASN A 49 9.50 2.81 9.43
CA ASN A 49 10.78 2.68 8.74
C ASN A 49 10.60 2.10 7.31
N ALA A 50 11.18 2.78 6.32
CA ALA A 50 11.06 2.42 4.91
C ALA A 50 11.51 0.99 4.57
N ARG A 51 12.50 0.43 5.29
CA ARG A 51 12.95 -0.96 5.12
C ARG A 51 11.92 -1.97 5.63
N VAL A 52 11.21 -1.64 6.71
CA VAL A 52 10.11 -2.46 7.23
C VAL A 52 8.97 -2.47 6.23
N ILE A 53 8.58 -1.30 5.72
CA ILE A 53 7.55 -1.19 4.68
C ILE A 53 7.96 -1.96 3.42
N GLN A 54 9.23 -1.89 3.00
CA GLN A 54 9.75 -2.65 1.86
C GLN A 54 9.58 -4.16 2.05
N ALA A 55 9.91 -4.69 3.23
CA ALA A 55 9.75 -6.10 3.54
C ALA A 55 8.28 -6.53 3.52
N LEU A 56 7.38 -5.75 4.13
CA LEU A 56 5.94 -6.01 4.16
C LEU A 56 5.33 -5.96 2.75
N ALA A 57 5.71 -4.96 1.95
CA ALA A 57 5.28 -4.86 0.57
C ALA A 57 5.93 -5.92 -0.31
N ARG A 58 7.03 -6.55 0.09
CA ARG A 58 7.85 -7.44 -0.76
C ARG A 58 8.40 -6.74 -2.00
N HIS A 59 8.88 -5.51 -1.84
CA HIS A 59 9.54 -4.78 -2.92
C HIS A 59 11.01 -5.20 -3.03
N LYS A 60 11.43 -5.60 -4.23
CA LYS A 60 12.83 -5.95 -4.51
C LYS A 60 13.79 -4.78 -4.29
N HIS A 61 13.35 -3.56 -4.62
CA HIS A 61 14.16 -2.35 -4.51
C HIS A 61 13.51 -1.35 -3.57
N LEU A 62 14.30 -0.73 -2.69
CA LEU A 62 13.81 0.29 -1.76
C LEU A 62 13.20 1.50 -2.48
N ASN A 63 13.75 1.87 -3.65
CA ASN A 63 13.22 2.96 -4.48
C ASN A 63 11.74 2.77 -4.86
N THR A 64 11.24 1.53 -4.94
CA THR A 64 9.81 1.27 -5.18
C THR A 64 8.96 1.66 -3.97
N THR A 65 9.45 1.45 -2.75
CA THR A 65 8.79 1.87 -1.51
C THR A 65 8.88 3.38 -1.30
N MET A 66 10.02 3.99 -1.67
CA MET A 66 10.22 5.44 -1.51
C MET A 66 9.19 6.29 -2.27
N ARG A 67 8.58 5.76 -3.34
CA ARG A 67 7.49 6.45 -4.07
C ARG A 67 6.23 6.74 -3.23
N TYR A 68 6.12 6.14 -2.05
CA TYR A 68 5.01 6.32 -1.13
C TYR A 68 5.38 7.13 0.11
N ILE A 69 6.65 7.56 0.23
CA ILE A 69 7.15 8.30 1.38
C ILE A 69 7.27 9.77 0.95
N ASP A 70 6.23 10.53 1.23
CA ASP A 70 6.23 11.96 1.01
C ASP A 70 6.78 12.70 2.23
N LEU A 71 7.71 13.63 1.95
CA LEU A 71 8.20 14.61 2.92
C LEU A 71 7.26 15.81 2.92
N ASN A 72 6.84 16.23 4.10
CA ASN A 72 6.13 17.50 4.28
C ASN A 72 6.70 18.24 5.50
N GLU A 73 6.48 19.56 5.54
CA GLU A 73 7.03 20.43 6.58
C GLU A 73 6.56 20.03 7.99
N ASN A 74 5.33 19.50 8.10
CA ASN A 74 4.78 19.03 9.37
C ASN A 74 5.54 17.81 9.90
N LYS A 75 5.88 16.84 9.04
CA LYS A 75 6.68 15.65 9.40
C LYS A 75 8.10 16.05 9.81
N LEU A 76 8.69 17.04 9.13
CA LEU A 76 10.01 17.58 9.50
C LEU A 76 9.99 18.27 10.87
N ARG A 77 9.00 19.13 11.11
CA ARG A 77 8.82 19.82 12.40
C ARG A 77 8.60 18.82 13.53
N SER A 78 7.67 17.88 13.34
CA SER A 78 7.38 16.85 14.34
C SER A 78 8.61 16.00 14.67
N ALA A 79 9.46 15.72 13.67
CA ALA A 79 10.69 14.96 13.87
C ALA A 79 11.74 15.71 14.72
N VAL A 80 11.83 17.04 14.57
CA VAL A 80 12.72 17.87 15.39
C VAL A 80 12.17 18.00 16.82
N GLU A 81 10.85 18.23 16.96
CA GLU A 81 10.19 18.33 18.27
C GLU A 81 10.32 17.06 19.14
N LEU A 82 10.60 15.89 18.53
CA LEU A 82 10.85 14.65 19.25
C LEU A 82 12.25 14.58 19.91
N VAL A 83 13.18 15.43 19.51
CA VAL A 83 14.57 15.46 20.00
C VAL A 83 14.76 16.54 21.09
N ASP A 84 13.87 17.52 21.15
CA ASP A 84 13.93 18.60 22.13
C ASP A 84 13.48 18.11 23.53
N TYR A 85 14.33 18.38 24.54
CA TYR A 85 14.14 18.07 25.97
C TYR A 85 13.22 19.08 26.67
#